data_AF-A0A398DEP6-F1
#
_entry.id   AF-A0A398DEP6-F1
#
_cell.length_a   1.000
_cell.length_b   1.000
_cell.length_c   1.000
_cell.angle_alpha   90.00
_cell.angle_beta   90.00
_cell.angle_gamma   90.00
#
_symmetry.space_group_name_H-M   'P 1'
#
loop_
_entity.id
_entity.type
_entity.pdbx_description
1 polymer ?
#
loop_
_entity_poly.entity_id
_entity_poly.type
_entity_poly.pdbx_seq_one_letter_code
_entity_poly.pdbx_strand_id
1 'polypeptide(L)'
;MLTLDGVSKVYRVGTFGGKSLVAVNDVSFDVGDSEVVSLIGESGSGKTTIGKMILHLTSISSGAIRFNGVDVSRLNGRARKEYYRHVQGVFQDPFSSYNPIFKADRIFRTIREEFFPKIDSHEWNEKIDSSMRAVGLNPDEVLNKFPHQLSGGQLQRFLIARALLLDVQFLVADEIISMLDASTRVGVLNLLAELKSRGLSILFITHDLSLGYYISQKSVILYRGCVVEMGPTEQVYHHPLHPYTKMLMACVPRLGMKWECGEIEVTNPNVKQPDLPSGCAYYDRCPVAGNKRDCSTSPSLVEVEPGHFVACWRQTKQES
;
A
#
# COMPACT_ATOMS: atom_id res chain seq x y z
N MET A 1 16.16 2.75 -0.99
CA MET A 1 15.90 1.40 -1.55
C MET A 1 15.01 1.43 -2.80
N LEU A 2 13.76 1.91 -2.68
CA LEU A 2 12.78 2.01 -3.76
C LEU A 2 12.52 3.48 -4.10
N THR A 3 12.38 3.82 -5.38
CA THR A 3 12.04 5.17 -5.82
C THR A 3 10.97 5.11 -6.90
N LEU A 4 9.92 5.93 -6.77
CA LEU A 4 8.92 6.20 -7.79
C LEU A 4 9.13 7.62 -8.29
N ASP A 5 9.29 7.78 -9.59
CA ASP A 5 9.55 9.07 -10.25
C ASP A 5 8.48 9.34 -11.32
N GLY A 6 7.54 10.24 -11.02
CA GLY A 6 6.49 10.68 -11.93
C GLY A 6 5.62 9.56 -12.48
N VAL A 7 5.28 8.58 -11.63
CA VAL A 7 4.62 7.34 -12.06
C VAL A 7 3.15 7.59 -12.31
N SER A 8 2.68 7.23 -13.51
CA SER A 8 1.25 7.27 -13.86
C SER A 8 0.77 5.94 -14.42
N LYS A 9 -0.52 5.67 -14.23
CA LYS A 9 -1.22 4.50 -14.76
C LYS A 9 -2.58 4.89 -15.31
N VAL A 10 -2.77 4.59 -16.59
CA VAL A 10 -4.04 4.74 -17.30
C VAL A 10 -4.53 3.36 -17.76
N TYR A 11 -5.76 3.02 -17.39
CA TYR A 11 -6.47 1.84 -17.87
C TYR A 11 -7.41 2.21 -19.01
N ARG A 12 -7.50 1.37 -20.03
CA ARG A 12 -8.55 1.49 -21.06
C ARG A 12 -9.77 0.70 -20.60
N VAL A 13 -10.91 1.36 -20.50
CA VAL A 13 -12.18 0.82 -19.99
C VAL A 13 -13.32 1.03 -20.99
N GLY A 14 -14.37 0.22 -20.90
CA GLY A 14 -15.54 0.25 -21.80
C GLY A 14 -15.49 -0.78 -22.93
N THR A 15 -16.66 -1.07 -23.53
CA THR A 15 -16.77 -1.89 -24.74
C THR A 15 -15.94 -1.23 -25.85
N PHE A 16 -14.93 -1.94 -26.35
CA PHE A 16 -13.91 -1.46 -27.31
C PHE A 16 -12.87 -0.47 -26.79
N GLY A 17 -12.73 -0.26 -25.48
CA GLY A 17 -11.66 0.57 -24.90
C GLY A 17 -11.80 2.08 -25.18
N GLY A 18 -13.03 2.54 -25.43
CA GLY A 18 -13.32 3.95 -25.77
C GLY A 18 -13.21 4.95 -24.62
N LYS A 19 -12.91 4.51 -23.39
CA LYS A 19 -12.72 5.39 -22.22
C LYS A 19 -11.37 5.10 -21.54
N SER A 20 -10.72 6.13 -21.01
CA SER A 20 -9.48 6.02 -20.27
C SER A 20 -9.70 6.36 -18.80
N LEU A 21 -9.41 5.43 -17.90
CA LEU A 21 -9.45 5.65 -16.46
C LEU A 21 -8.01 5.87 -15.95
N VAL A 22 -7.73 7.08 -15.46
CA VAL A 22 -6.46 7.37 -14.80
C VAL A 22 -6.53 6.88 -13.36
N ALA A 23 -5.77 5.84 -13.02
CA ALA A 23 -5.75 5.25 -11.69
C ALA A 23 -4.65 5.82 -10.80
N VAL A 24 -3.55 6.27 -11.40
CA VAL A 24 -2.40 6.88 -10.74
C VAL A 24 -1.90 8.00 -11.64
N ASN A 25 -1.64 9.18 -11.08
CA ASN A 25 -1.25 10.36 -11.82
C ASN A 25 -0.06 11.05 -11.15
N ASP A 26 1.09 10.99 -11.80
CA ASP A 26 2.33 11.70 -11.46
C ASP A 26 2.77 11.50 -10.00
N VAL A 27 2.77 10.25 -9.55
CA VAL A 27 3.13 9.89 -8.18
C VAL A 27 4.65 9.75 -8.06
N SER A 28 5.23 10.56 -7.17
CA SER A 28 6.65 10.51 -6.82
C SER A 28 6.83 10.38 -5.33
N PHE A 29 7.55 9.35 -4.88
CA PHE A 29 8.03 9.17 -3.51
C PHE A 29 9.06 8.04 -3.46
N ASP A 30 9.82 8.01 -2.39
CA ASP A 30 10.84 7.00 -2.12
C ASP A 30 10.56 6.24 -0.81
N VAL A 31 11.14 5.03 -0.75
CA VAL A 31 11.26 4.21 0.45
C VAL A 31 12.73 3.87 0.67
N GLY A 32 13.26 4.32 1.79
CA GLY A 32 14.60 4.03 2.30
C GLY A 32 14.77 2.58 2.76
N ASP A 33 16.00 2.24 3.12
CA ASP A 33 16.31 0.93 3.68
C ASP A 33 15.81 0.82 5.13
N SER A 34 15.21 -0.32 5.49
CA SER A 34 14.59 -0.56 6.80
C SER A 34 13.52 0.49 7.18
N GLU A 35 12.93 1.14 6.17
CA GLU A 35 11.88 2.14 6.35
C GLU A 35 10.49 1.52 6.15
N VAL A 36 9.54 1.94 6.98
CA VAL A 36 8.12 1.67 6.79
C VAL A 36 7.44 2.95 6.34
N VAL A 37 6.92 2.93 5.11
CA VAL A 37 6.14 4.03 4.54
C VAL A 37 4.69 3.59 4.48
N SER A 38 3.78 4.38 5.07
CA SER A 38 2.35 4.14 4.93
C SER A 38 1.82 4.86 3.68
N LEU A 39 1.01 4.16 2.89
CA LEU A 39 0.27 4.73 1.77
C LEU A 39 -1.21 4.69 2.11
N ILE A 40 -1.79 5.86 2.35
CA ILE A 40 -3.13 6.00 2.94
C ILE A 40 -4.06 6.75 2.00
N GLY A 41 -5.33 6.34 1.96
CA GLY A 41 -6.35 7.04 1.18
C GLY A 41 -7.65 6.26 1.13
N GLU A 42 -8.71 6.89 0.64
CA GLU A 42 -10.03 6.26 0.44
C GLU A 42 -9.97 5.05 -0.51
N SER A 43 -10.99 4.19 -0.48
CA SER A 43 -11.11 3.09 -1.44
C SER A 43 -11.12 3.62 -2.88
N GLY A 44 -10.42 2.93 -3.79
CA GLY A 44 -10.28 3.37 -5.18
C GLY A 44 -9.33 4.54 -5.41
N SER A 45 -8.56 4.99 -4.42
CA SER A 45 -7.60 6.10 -4.60
C SER A 45 -6.33 5.74 -5.40
N GLY A 46 -6.11 4.47 -5.77
CA GLY A 46 -4.96 4.03 -6.57
C GLY A 46 -3.87 3.26 -5.80
N LYS A 47 -4.03 3.05 -4.49
CA LYS A 47 -3.02 2.41 -3.62
C LYS A 47 -2.61 1.00 -4.07
N THR A 48 -3.59 0.12 -4.27
CA THR A 48 -3.37 -1.25 -4.77
C THR A 48 -2.74 -1.25 -6.17
N THR A 49 -3.06 -0.25 -7.01
CA THR A 49 -2.45 -0.11 -8.33
C THR A 49 -0.97 0.24 -8.22
N ILE A 50 -0.60 1.16 -7.32
CA ILE A 50 0.80 1.47 -7.01
C ILE A 50 1.54 0.23 -6.52
N GLY A 51 0.97 -0.51 -5.56
CA GLY A 51 1.54 -1.77 -5.07
C GLY A 51 1.77 -2.79 -6.21
N LYS A 52 0.79 -2.97 -7.10
CA LYS A 52 0.91 -3.86 -8.26
C LYS A 52 1.96 -3.41 -9.28
N MET A 53 2.17 -2.11 -9.45
CA MET A 53 3.23 -1.59 -10.32
C MET A 53 4.60 -1.84 -9.73
N ILE A 54 4.78 -1.59 -8.42
CA ILE A 54 6.03 -1.90 -7.72
C ILE A 54 6.33 -3.39 -7.81
N LEU A 55 5.34 -4.26 -7.60
CA LEU A 55 5.50 -5.71 -7.72
C LEU A 55 5.69 -6.22 -9.16
N HIS A 56 5.78 -5.33 -10.17
CA HIS A 56 5.82 -5.71 -11.59
C HIS A 56 4.70 -6.70 -11.97
N LEU A 57 3.50 -6.51 -11.42
CA LEU A 57 2.30 -7.26 -11.79
C LEU A 57 1.45 -6.50 -12.81
N THR A 58 1.65 -5.18 -12.91
CA THR A 58 1.07 -4.34 -13.94
C THR A 58 2.11 -3.35 -14.46
N SER A 59 2.04 -3.02 -15.75
CA SER A 59 2.95 -2.04 -16.36
C SER A 59 2.62 -0.62 -15.93
N ILE A 60 3.62 0.26 -15.87
CA ILE A 60 3.41 1.71 -15.78
C ILE A 60 2.97 2.27 -17.15
N SER A 61 2.25 3.39 -17.14
CA SER A 61 1.95 4.14 -18.36
C SER A 61 3.01 5.21 -18.66
N SER A 62 3.56 5.83 -17.62
CA SER A 62 4.68 6.79 -17.70
C SER A 62 5.44 6.83 -16.36
N GLY A 63 6.59 7.49 -16.35
CA GLY A 63 7.47 7.60 -15.18
C GLY A 63 8.46 6.45 -15.08
N ALA A 64 9.03 6.25 -13.89
CA ALA A 64 9.93 5.14 -13.59
C ALA A 64 9.75 4.63 -12.17
N ILE A 65 9.91 3.32 -11.97
CA ILE A 65 10.03 2.70 -10.65
C ILE A 65 11.40 2.05 -10.60
N ARG A 66 12.22 2.41 -9.61
CA ARG A 66 13.56 1.88 -9.42
C ARG A 66 13.68 1.16 -8.09
N PHE A 67 14.25 -0.04 -8.11
CA PHE A 67 14.61 -0.80 -6.92
C PHE A 67 16.12 -0.99 -6.91
N ASN A 68 16.81 -0.48 -5.88
CA ASN A 68 18.27 -0.43 -5.79
C ASN A 68 18.92 0.17 -7.05
N GLY A 69 18.33 1.24 -7.57
CA GLY A 69 18.78 1.92 -8.79
C GLY A 69 18.39 1.25 -10.11
N VAL A 70 17.85 0.03 -10.09
CA VAL A 70 17.45 -0.71 -11.29
C VAL A 70 16.00 -0.44 -11.65
N ASP A 71 15.74 -0.04 -12.90
CA ASP A 71 14.39 0.18 -13.42
C ASP A 71 13.60 -1.13 -13.47
N VAL A 72 12.55 -1.21 -12.63
CA VAL A 72 11.69 -2.38 -12.47
C VAL A 72 11.00 -2.73 -13.78
N SER A 73 10.59 -1.74 -14.58
CA SER A 73 9.82 -1.96 -15.82
C SER A 73 10.59 -2.74 -16.90
N ARG A 74 11.93 -2.72 -16.83
CA ARG A 74 12.82 -3.36 -17.81
C ARG A 74 13.19 -4.80 -17.42
N LEU A 75 12.84 -5.23 -16.23
CA LEU A 75 13.18 -6.56 -15.72
C LEU A 75 12.46 -7.66 -16.50
N ASN A 76 13.23 -8.62 -16.99
CA ASN A 76 12.71 -9.79 -17.71
C ASN A 76 13.51 -11.05 -17.34
N GLY A 77 12.96 -12.21 -17.72
CA GLY A 77 13.60 -13.52 -17.52
C GLY A 77 14.14 -13.73 -16.10
N ARG A 78 15.43 -14.07 -16.00
CA ARG A 78 16.10 -14.34 -14.72
C ARG A 78 16.16 -13.13 -13.79
N ALA A 79 16.36 -11.92 -14.33
CA ALA A 79 16.42 -10.70 -13.52
C ALA A 79 15.07 -10.41 -12.84
N ARG A 80 13.96 -10.65 -13.55
CA ARG A 80 12.60 -10.53 -12.98
C ARG A 80 12.33 -11.60 -11.92
N LYS A 81 12.80 -12.83 -12.14
CA LYS A 81 12.70 -13.89 -11.13
C LYS A 81 13.48 -13.52 -9.86
N GLU A 82 14.71 -13.02 -10.00
CA GLU A 82 15.51 -12.56 -8.87
C GLU A 82 14.87 -11.37 -8.15
N TYR A 83 14.23 -10.47 -8.87
CA TYR A 83 13.45 -9.38 -8.28
C TYR A 83 12.33 -9.91 -7.39
N TYR A 84 11.58 -10.91 -7.85
CA TYR A 84 10.55 -11.55 -7.02
C TYR A 84 11.10 -12.26 -5.79
N ARG A 85 12.37 -12.67 -5.77
CA ARG A 85 12.97 -13.22 -4.55
C ARG A 85 13.08 -12.16 -3.45
N HIS A 86 13.36 -10.92 -3.81
CA HIS A 86 13.62 -9.82 -2.87
C HIS A 86 12.40 -8.94 -2.61
N VAL A 87 11.45 -8.88 -3.55
CA VAL A 87 10.28 -8.00 -3.48
C VAL A 87 9.00 -8.83 -3.47
N GLN A 88 8.29 -8.80 -2.35
CA GLN A 88 7.10 -9.61 -2.11
C GLN A 88 5.87 -8.75 -1.83
N GLY A 89 4.70 -9.30 -2.16
CA GLY A 89 3.41 -8.66 -1.93
C GLY A 89 2.45 -9.57 -1.20
N VAL A 90 1.72 -9.01 -0.23
CA VAL A 90 0.58 -9.65 0.45
C VAL A 90 -0.62 -8.72 0.27
N PHE A 91 -1.68 -9.23 -0.33
CA PHE A 91 -2.87 -8.45 -0.71
C PHE A 91 -4.04 -8.65 0.25
N GLN A 92 -5.05 -7.78 0.09
CA GLN A 92 -6.22 -7.67 0.96
C GLN A 92 -7.08 -8.94 0.98
N ASP A 93 -7.33 -9.54 -0.19
CA ASP A 93 -8.18 -10.72 -0.31
C ASP A 93 -7.34 -12.00 -0.40
N PRO A 94 -7.26 -12.78 0.70
CA PRO A 94 -6.52 -14.02 0.67
C PRO A 94 -7.19 -15.04 -0.25
N PHE A 95 -8.52 -15.06 -0.37
CA PHE A 95 -9.22 -16.13 -1.09
C PHE A 95 -8.93 -16.09 -2.59
N SER A 96 -8.92 -14.90 -3.22
CA SER A 96 -8.54 -14.76 -4.64
C SER A 96 -7.08 -15.12 -4.92
N SER A 97 -6.24 -15.24 -3.90
CA SER A 97 -4.85 -15.67 -4.04
C SER A 97 -4.69 -17.20 -4.12
N TYR A 98 -5.73 -17.99 -3.81
CA TYR A 98 -5.70 -19.45 -3.86
C TYR A 98 -6.58 -20.01 -4.97
N ASN A 99 -6.13 -21.10 -5.58
CA ASN A 99 -7.00 -21.94 -6.39
C ASN A 99 -7.70 -22.96 -5.48
N PRO A 100 -9.05 -22.92 -5.35
CA PRO A 100 -9.80 -23.73 -4.38
C PRO A 100 -9.74 -25.24 -4.63
N ILE A 101 -9.30 -25.67 -5.83
CA ILE A 101 -9.15 -27.08 -6.20
C ILE A 101 -7.93 -27.72 -5.51
N PHE A 102 -6.95 -26.91 -5.10
CA PHE A 102 -5.72 -27.39 -4.50
C PHE A 102 -5.65 -27.08 -3.00
N LYS A 103 -4.83 -27.85 -2.28
CA LYS A 103 -4.50 -27.56 -0.88
C LYS A 103 -3.80 -26.21 -0.76
N ALA A 104 -4.05 -25.50 0.34
CA ALA A 104 -3.52 -24.16 0.58
C ALA A 104 -1.98 -24.17 0.69
N ASP A 105 -1.40 -25.21 1.28
CA ASP A 105 0.05 -25.40 1.43
C ASP A 105 0.80 -25.62 0.11
N ARG A 106 0.09 -25.80 -1.01
CA ARG A 106 0.69 -25.86 -2.35
C ARG A 106 1.53 -24.62 -2.66
N ILE A 107 1.17 -23.45 -2.11
CA ILE A 107 1.94 -22.21 -2.31
C ILE A 107 3.40 -22.38 -1.89
N PHE A 108 3.68 -23.13 -0.82
CA PHE A 108 5.04 -23.33 -0.33
C PHE A 108 5.81 -24.25 -1.27
N ARG A 109 5.18 -25.28 -1.81
CA ARG A 109 5.78 -26.14 -2.82
C ARG A 109 6.20 -25.36 -4.07
N THR A 110 5.33 -24.48 -4.56
CA THR A 110 5.65 -23.63 -5.71
C THR A 110 6.88 -22.75 -5.43
N ILE A 111 7.00 -22.19 -4.23
CA ILE A 111 8.20 -21.41 -3.85
C ILE A 111 9.46 -22.29 -3.85
N ARG A 112 9.37 -23.50 -3.29
CA ARG A 112 10.50 -24.45 -3.29
C ARG A 112 10.98 -24.76 -4.69
N GLU A 113 10.06 -25.17 -5.57
CA GLU A 113 10.35 -25.59 -6.94
C GLU A 113 10.99 -24.44 -7.75
N GLU A 114 10.49 -23.21 -7.57
CA GLU A 114 10.97 -22.07 -8.32
C GLU A 114 12.28 -21.48 -7.78
N PHE A 115 12.40 -21.30 -6.47
CA PHE A 115 13.50 -20.51 -5.88
C PHE A 115 14.55 -21.36 -5.16
N PHE A 116 14.18 -22.56 -4.69
CA PHE A 116 15.03 -23.43 -3.91
C PHE A 116 15.04 -24.87 -4.43
N PRO A 117 15.26 -25.13 -5.74
CA PRO A 117 15.13 -26.49 -6.30
C PRO A 117 16.13 -27.51 -5.74
N LYS A 118 17.19 -27.04 -5.07
CA LYS A 118 18.27 -27.87 -4.50
C LYS A 118 18.16 -28.08 -2.98
N ILE A 119 17.20 -27.44 -2.32
CA ILE A 119 17.08 -27.56 -0.86
C ILE A 119 16.58 -28.96 -0.49
N ASP A 120 17.12 -29.52 0.59
CA ASP A 120 16.67 -30.80 1.11
C ASP A 120 15.22 -30.71 1.62
N SER A 121 14.49 -31.82 1.56
CA SER A 121 13.08 -31.86 1.98
C SER A 121 12.91 -31.64 3.48
N HIS A 122 13.84 -32.12 4.31
CA HIS A 122 13.81 -31.91 5.75
C HIS A 122 14.01 -30.43 6.07
N GLU A 123 15.08 -29.84 5.52
CA GLU A 123 15.41 -28.41 5.71
C GLU A 123 14.26 -27.51 5.25
N TRP A 124 13.62 -27.85 4.12
CA TRP A 124 12.45 -27.10 3.64
C TRP A 124 11.26 -27.16 4.59
N ASN A 125 10.96 -28.34 5.14
CA ASN A 125 9.86 -28.50 6.08
C ASN A 125 10.12 -27.73 7.38
N GLU A 126 11.35 -27.76 7.90
CA GLU A 126 11.73 -26.93 9.06
C GLU A 126 11.55 -25.43 8.78
N LYS A 127 11.87 -24.98 7.56
CA LYS A 127 11.67 -23.58 7.16
C LYS A 127 10.19 -23.20 7.08
N ILE A 128 9.33 -24.10 6.60
CA ILE A 128 7.86 -23.92 6.64
C ILE A 128 7.38 -23.83 8.08
N ASP A 129 7.78 -24.77 8.93
CA ASP A 129 7.36 -24.83 10.33
C ASP A 129 7.75 -23.57 11.10
N SER A 130 8.99 -23.11 10.94
CA SER A 130 9.47 -21.86 11.53
C SER A 130 8.65 -20.66 11.06
N SER A 131 8.42 -20.54 9.74
CA SER A 131 7.64 -19.43 9.16
C SER A 131 6.19 -19.43 9.63
N MET A 132 5.57 -20.60 9.77
CA MET A 132 4.19 -20.75 10.27
C MET A 132 4.08 -20.37 11.74
N ARG A 133 5.04 -20.81 12.57
CA ARG A 133 5.07 -20.45 13.99
C ARG A 133 5.30 -18.95 14.18
N ALA A 134 6.14 -18.32 13.34
CA ALA A 134 6.36 -16.87 13.37
C ALA A 134 5.08 -16.06 13.11
N VAL A 135 4.17 -16.56 12.26
CA VAL A 135 2.84 -15.94 12.06
C VAL A 135 1.78 -16.41 13.08
N GLY A 136 2.17 -17.18 14.09
CA GLY A 136 1.26 -17.68 15.13
C GLY A 136 0.28 -18.76 14.64
N LEU A 137 0.69 -19.57 13.66
CA LEU A 137 -0.05 -20.74 13.20
C LEU A 137 0.61 -22.03 13.68
N ASN A 138 -0.20 -23.01 14.06
CA ASN A 138 0.26 -24.36 14.36
C ASN A 138 0.30 -25.18 13.05
N PRO A 139 1.48 -25.59 12.53
CA PRO A 139 1.61 -26.32 11.26
C PRO A 139 0.73 -27.58 11.21
N ASP A 140 0.66 -28.33 12.30
CA ASP A 140 -0.09 -29.60 12.40
C ASP A 140 -1.60 -29.40 12.18
N GLU A 141 -2.12 -28.22 12.54
CA GLU A 141 -3.53 -27.89 12.41
C GLU A 141 -3.91 -27.34 11.04
N VAL A 142 -2.96 -26.78 10.29
CA VAL A 142 -3.28 -25.96 9.11
C VAL A 142 -2.73 -26.52 7.80
N LEU A 143 -1.64 -27.29 7.85
CA LEU A 143 -1.09 -27.94 6.67
C LEU A 143 -2.05 -29.01 6.14
N ASN A 144 -1.91 -29.36 4.87
CA ASN A 144 -2.75 -30.31 4.15
C ASN A 144 -4.25 -29.95 4.02
N LYS A 145 -4.65 -28.74 4.41
CA LYS A 145 -6.04 -28.27 4.27
C LYS A 145 -6.29 -27.53 2.96
N PHE A 146 -7.52 -27.59 2.47
CA PHE A 146 -8.01 -26.77 1.36
C PHE A 146 -8.34 -25.35 1.83
N PRO A 147 -8.31 -24.35 0.95
CA PRO A 147 -8.62 -22.96 1.31
C PRO A 147 -9.96 -22.78 2.04
N HIS A 148 -11.01 -23.50 1.62
CA HIS A 148 -12.34 -23.42 2.23
C HIS A 148 -12.42 -24.04 3.64
N GLN A 149 -11.38 -24.76 4.08
CA GLN A 149 -11.31 -25.36 5.42
C GLN A 149 -10.54 -24.48 6.42
N LEU A 150 -10.06 -23.30 5.98
CA LEU A 150 -9.28 -22.36 6.77
C LEU A 150 -10.05 -21.05 6.90
N SER A 151 -9.88 -20.36 8.03
CA SER A 151 -10.44 -19.02 8.18
C SER A 151 -9.69 -18.01 7.31
N GLY A 152 -10.34 -16.90 6.94
CA GLY A 152 -9.69 -15.82 6.17
C GLY A 152 -8.40 -15.34 6.85
N GLY A 153 -8.38 -15.23 8.18
CA GLY A 153 -7.19 -14.86 8.92
C GLY A 153 -6.09 -15.92 8.96
N GLN A 154 -6.43 -17.22 8.89
CA GLN A 154 -5.44 -18.28 8.70
C GLN A 154 -4.83 -18.19 7.30
N LEU A 155 -5.65 -18.01 6.26
CA LEU A 155 -5.17 -17.86 4.88
C LEU A 155 -4.29 -16.63 4.69
N GLN A 156 -4.64 -15.51 5.33
CA GLN A 156 -3.83 -14.30 5.31
C GLN A 156 -2.45 -14.55 5.92
N ARG A 157 -2.41 -15.24 7.06
CA ARG A 157 -1.16 -15.61 7.72
C ARG A 157 -0.33 -16.61 6.90
N PHE A 158 -0.95 -17.52 6.14
CA PHE A 158 -0.24 -18.34 5.15
C PHE A 158 0.46 -17.48 4.09
N LEU A 159 -0.21 -16.43 3.59
CA LEU A 159 0.39 -15.53 2.59
C LEU A 159 1.57 -14.74 3.16
N ILE A 160 1.48 -14.32 4.42
CA ILE A 160 2.60 -13.71 5.14
C ILE A 160 3.74 -14.72 5.28
N ALA A 161 3.46 -15.92 5.81
CA ALA A 161 4.47 -16.98 5.95
C ALA A 161 5.15 -17.32 4.61
N ARG A 162 4.39 -17.35 3.51
CA ARG A 162 4.92 -17.55 2.14
C ARG A 162 5.95 -16.48 1.78
N ALA A 163 5.70 -15.22 2.09
CA ALA A 163 6.65 -14.14 1.83
C ALA A 163 7.93 -14.31 2.65
N LEU A 164 7.83 -14.81 3.89
CA LEU A 164 8.98 -15.03 4.79
C LEU A 164 9.87 -16.21 4.39
N LEU A 165 9.40 -17.12 3.53
CA LEU A 165 10.23 -18.21 3.01
C LEU A 165 11.33 -17.74 2.05
N LEU A 166 11.18 -16.52 1.50
CA LEU A 166 12.11 -15.90 0.58
C LEU A 166 13.03 -14.90 1.30
N ASP A 167 14.11 -14.49 0.63
CA ASP A 167 15.07 -13.51 1.13
C ASP A 167 14.55 -12.08 0.88
N VAL A 168 13.40 -11.78 1.48
CA VAL A 168 12.65 -10.53 1.23
C VAL A 168 13.37 -9.32 1.81
N GLN A 169 13.58 -8.31 0.96
CA GLN A 169 14.13 -6.99 1.30
C GLN A 169 13.05 -5.91 1.30
N PHE A 170 12.00 -6.09 0.49
CA PHE A 170 10.87 -5.18 0.40
C PHE A 170 9.53 -5.91 0.41
N LEU A 171 8.62 -5.47 1.27
CA LEU A 171 7.27 -5.99 1.38
C LEU A 171 6.24 -4.92 1.02
N VAL A 172 5.38 -5.21 0.04
CA VAL A 172 4.14 -4.47 -0.20
C VAL A 172 3.03 -5.14 0.60
N ALA A 173 2.58 -4.50 1.66
CA ALA A 173 1.52 -4.97 2.53
C ALA A 173 0.22 -4.21 2.25
N ASP A 174 -0.67 -4.79 1.44
CA ASP A 174 -1.95 -4.19 1.05
C ASP A 174 -3.12 -4.68 1.90
N GLU A 175 -3.53 -3.84 2.86
CA GLU A 175 -4.63 -4.07 3.81
C GLU A 175 -4.57 -5.42 4.53
N ILE A 176 -3.35 -5.88 4.84
CA ILE A 176 -3.08 -7.26 5.26
C ILE A 176 -3.65 -7.65 6.62
N ILE A 177 -4.15 -6.67 7.39
CA ILE A 177 -4.73 -6.87 8.72
C ILE A 177 -6.24 -6.61 8.77
N SER A 178 -6.85 -6.22 7.64
CA SER A 178 -8.27 -5.88 7.55
C SER A 178 -9.20 -7.05 7.91
N MET A 179 -8.84 -8.28 7.54
CA MET A 179 -9.62 -9.50 7.79
C MET A 179 -9.25 -10.23 9.10
N LEU A 180 -8.39 -9.64 9.95
CA LEU A 180 -7.93 -10.26 11.19
C LEU A 180 -8.73 -9.78 12.40
N ASP A 181 -8.90 -10.64 13.40
CA ASP A 181 -9.42 -10.26 14.72
C ASP A 181 -8.40 -9.39 15.48
N ALA A 182 -8.87 -8.64 16.48
CA ALA A 182 -8.05 -7.66 17.19
C ALA A 182 -6.77 -8.27 17.80
N SER A 183 -6.85 -9.50 18.34
CA SER A 183 -5.69 -10.15 18.96
C SER A 183 -4.65 -10.59 17.92
N THR A 184 -5.09 -11.16 16.80
CA THR A 184 -4.21 -11.58 15.71
C THR A 184 -3.59 -10.39 14.97
N ARG A 185 -4.28 -9.25 14.86
CA ARG A 185 -3.71 -8.02 14.29
C ARG A 185 -2.44 -7.59 15.02
N VAL A 186 -2.47 -7.57 16.35
CA VAL A 186 -1.31 -7.19 17.16
C VAL A 186 -0.14 -8.15 16.92
N GLY A 187 -0.41 -9.46 16.84
CA GLY A 187 0.62 -10.45 16.50
C GLY A 187 1.29 -10.18 15.14
N VAL A 188 0.50 -9.88 14.11
CA VAL A 188 1.05 -9.54 12.78
C VAL A 188 1.82 -8.22 12.79
N LEU A 189 1.33 -7.20 13.51
CA LEU A 189 2.05 -5.93 13.65
C LEU A 189 3.42 -6.10 14.33
N ASN A 190 3.47 -6.89 15.40
CA ASN A 190 4.72 -7.21 16.10
C ASN A 190 5.70 -7.95 15.19
N LEU A 191 5.21 -8.91 14.39
CA LEU A 191 6.01 -9.61 13.40
C LEU A 191 6.60 -8.64 12.36
N LEU A 192 5.81 -7.71 11.82
CA LEU A 192 6.31 -6.72 10.87
C LEU A 192 7.36 -5.80 11.50
N ALA A 193 7.16 -5.39 12.75
CA ALA A 193 8.14 -4.60 13.49
C ALA A 193 9.45 -5.36 13.74
N GLU A 194 9.37 -6.66 14.02
CA GLU A 194 10.53 -7.54 14.14
C GLU A 194 11.27 -7.70 12.80
N LEU A 195 10.54 -7.93 11.70
CA LEU A 195 11.17 -8.08 10.39
C LEU A 195 11.83 -6.77 9.93
N LYS A 196 11.21 -5.64 10.25
CA LYS A 196 11.80 -4.31 10.03
C LYS A 196 13.14 -4.17 10.76
N SER A 197 13.24 -4.62 12.02
CA SER A 197 14.52 -4.55 12.76
C SER A 197 15.61 -5.43 12.15
N ARG A 198 15.23 -6.43 11.35
CA ARG A 198 16.13 -7.30 10.56
C ARG A 198 16.45 -6.76 9.16
N GLY A 199 16.02 -5.54 8.84
CA GLY A 199 16.35 -4.87 7.59
C GLY A 199 15.24 -4.87 6.53
N LEU A 200 14.04 -5.40 6.83
CA LEU A 200 12.92 -5.36 5.90
C LEU A 200 12.38 -3.93 5.76
N SER A 201 12.22 -3.45 4.54
CA SER A 201 11.49 -2.21 4.28
C SER A 201 10.08 -2.51 3.78
N ILE A 202 9.10 -1.68 4.15
CA ILE A 202 7.69 -2.01 3.99
C ILE A 202 6.94 -0.81 3.40
N LEU A 203 6.20 -1.06 2.32
CA LEU A 203 5.12 -0.17 1.90
C LEU A 203 3.82 -0.70 2.49
N PHE A 204 3.33 -0.02 3.52
CA PHE A 204 2.12 -0.39 4.25
C PHE A 204 0.92 0.36 3.69
N ILE A 205 0.13 -0.31 2.86
CA ILE A 205 -1.08 0.26 2.24
C ILE A 205 -2.26 -0.02 3.18
N THR A 206 -2.94 1.04 3.60
CA THR A 206 -4.09 0.96 4.51
C THR A 206 -5.08 2.09 4.25
N HIS A 207 -6.33 1.89 4.66
CA HIS A 207 -7.30 2.97 4.83
C HIS A 207 -7.47 3.39 6.30
N ASP A 208 -6.93 2.61 7.25
CA ASP A 208 -6.94 2.94 8.68
C ASP A 208 -5.75 3.84 9.03
N LEU A 209 -6.08 5.10 9.34
CA LEU A 209 -5.11 6.10 9.76
C LEU A 209 -4.40 5.74 11.07
N SER A 210 -5.07 5.11 12.03
CA SER A 210 -4.47 4.77 13.33
C SER A 210 -3.36 3.73 13.16
N LEU A 211 -3.59 2.76 12.29
CA LEU A 211 -2.60 1.73 11.95
C LEU A 211 -1.42 2.32 11.17
N GLY A 212 -1.69 3.23 10.23
CA GLY A 212 -0.65 3.97 9.51
C GLY A 212 0.26 4.73 10.46
N TYR A 213 -0.32 5.45 11.43
CA TYR A 213 0.41 6.23 12.43
C TYR A 213 1.33 5.34 13.28
N TYR A 214 0.83 4.20 13.72
CA TYR A 214 1.54 3.32 14.65
C TYR A 214 2.79 2.67 14.06
N ILE A 215 2.77 2.33 12.76
CA ILE A 215 3.82 1.48 12.16
C ILE A 215 4.82 2.25 11.29
N SER A 216 4.43 3.39 10.72
CA SER A 216 5.20 4.05 9.65
C SER A 216 6.03 5.23 10.14
N GLN A 217 7.23 5.37 9.59
CA GLN A 217 8.06 6.57 9.81
C GLN A 217 7.64 7.73 8.89
N LYS A 218 7.18 7.40 7.69
CA LYS A 218 6.74 8.36 6.66
C LYS A 218 5.34 7.97 6.19
N SER A 219 4.51 8.97 6.00
CA SER A 219 3.13 8.81 5.54
C SER A 219 2.94 9.49 4.19
N VAL A 220 2.29 8.81 3.26
CA VAL A 220 1.93 9.29 1.93
C VAL A 220 0.41 9.23 1.80
N ILE A 221 -0.22 10.40 1.71
CA ILE A 221 -1.67 10.53 1.58
C ILE A 221 -2.03 10.64 0.10
N LEU A 222 -2.86 9.71 -0.36
CA LEU A 222 -3.27 9.53 -1.74
C LEU A 222 -4.75 9.83 -1.92
N TYR A 223 -5.07 10.69 -2.88
CA TYR A 223 -6.45 10.98 -3.26
C TYR A 223 -6.60 10.98 -4.78
N ARG A 224 -7.55 10.17 -5.29
CA ARG A 224 -7.83 10.04 -6.74
C ARG A 224 -6.56 9.89 -7.60
N GLY A 225 -5.66 8.99 -7.20
CA GLY A 225 -4.44 8.68 -7.93
C GLY A 225 -3.31 9.70 -7.77
N CYS A 226 -3.50 10.79 -7.01
CA CYS A 226 -2.51 11.84 -6.80
C CYS A 226 -2.03 11.85 -5.34
N VAL A 227 -0.75 12.09 -5.10
CA VAL A 227 -0.23 12.37 -3.75
C VAL A 227 -0.66 13.79 -3.38
N VAL A 228 -1.41 13.93 -2.28
CA VAL A 228 -1.88 15.23 -1.82
C VAL A 228 -1.04 15.80 -0.69
N GLU A 229 -0.44 14.92 0.11
CA GLU A 229 0.41 15.27 1.23
C GLU A 229 1.32 14.10 1.56
N MET A 230 2.60 14.36 1.85
CA MET A 230 3.50 13.34 2.36
C MET A 230 4.59 13.93 3.26
N GLY A 231 5.10 13.13 4.18
CA GLY A 231 6.21 13.52 5.05
C GLY A 231 6.35 12.59 6.25
N PRO A 232 7.17 12.98 7.25
CA PRO A 232 7.26 12.28 8.53
C PRO A 232 5.86 12.06 9.12
N THR A 233 5.59 10.85 9.56
CA THR A 233 4.26 10.45 10.05
C THR A 233 3.76 11.36 11.17
N GLU A 234 4.63 11.76 12.09
CA GLU A 234 4.24 12.68 13.18
C GLU A 234 3.79 14.05 12.64
N GLN A 235 4.50 14.62 11.67
CA GLN A 235 4.15 15.92 11.09
C GLN A 235 2.83 15.87 10.32
N VAL A 236 2.65 14.86 9.46
CA VAL A 236 1.42 14.71 8.66
C VAL A 236 0.18 14.51 9.55
N TYR A 237 0.33 13.85 10.70
CA TYR A 237 -0.79 13.56 11.60
C TYR A 237 -1.10 14.69 12.60
N HIS A 238 -0.08 15.33 13.17
CA HIS A 238 -0.27 16.41 14.16
C HIS A 238 -0.47 17.78 13.50
N HIS A 239 0.15 17.99 12.34
CA HIS A 239 0.09 19.24 11.58
C HIS A 239 -0.34 19.02 10.12
N PRO A 240 -1.50 18.36 9.86
CA PRO A 240 -1.95 18.14 8.50
C PRO A 240 -2.19 19.47 7.80
N LEU A 241 -1.66 19.64 6.60
CA LEU A 241 -1.71 20.88 5.84
C LEU A 241 -2.80 20.85 4.76
N HIS A 242 -2.95 19.72 4.05
CA HIS A 242 -3.90 19.59 2.96
C HIS A 242 -5.34 19.43 3.50
N PRO A 243 -6.35 20.11 2.92
CA PRO A 243 -7.75 20.03 3.40
C PRO A 243 -8.30 18.60 3.48
N TYR A 244 -7.95 17.74 2.53
CA TYR A 244 -8.31 16.31 2.57
C TYR A 244 -7.70 15.59 3.77
N THR A 245 -6.41 15.79 4.06
CA THR A 245 -5.75 15.17 5.22
C THR A 245 -6.39 15.65 6.51
N LYS A 246 -6.67 16.96 6.63
CA LYS A 246 -7.42 17.52 7.78
C LYS A 246 -8.77 16.85 7.98
N MET A 247 -9.53 16.66 6.89
CA MET A 247 -10.81 15.97 6.91
C MET A 247 -10.65 14.52 7.38
N LEU A 248 -9.67 13.78 6.84
CA LEU A 248 -9.42 12.40 7.26
C LEU A 248 -9.07 12.30 8.76
N MET A 249 -8.21 13.19 9.26
CA MET A 249 -7.82 13.21 10.68
C MET A 249 -9.00 13.57 11.59
N ALA A 250 -9.90 14.45 11.15
CA ALA A 250 -11.12 14.78 11.88
C ALA A 250 -12.09 13.59 12.00
N CYS A 251 -12.06 12.66 11.04
CA CYS A 251 -12.86 11.43 11.07
C CYS A 251 -12.30 10.36 12.01
N VAL A 252 -11.09 10.50 12.55
CA VAL A 252 -10.51 9.50 13.47
C VAL A 252 -11.09 9.68 14.88
N PRO A 253 -11.79 8.68 15.43
CA PRO A 253 -12.31 8.76 16.79
C PRO A 253 -11.18 8.85 17.82
N ARG A 254 -11.29 9.81 18.74
CA ARG A 254 -10.35 9.98 19.87
C ARG A 254 -10.93 9.34 21.12
N LEU A 255 -10.14 8.47 21.75
CA LEU A 255 -10.53 7.83 23.02
C LEU A 255 -10.76 8.91 24.10
N GLY A 256 -11.89 8.81 24.80
CA GLY A 256 -12.25 9.75 25.88
C GLY A 256 -12.89 11.06 25.42
N MET A 257 -13.01 11.31 24.12
CA MET A 257 -13.79 12.44 23.59
C MET A 257 -15.15 11.94 23.11
N LYS A 258 -16.24 12.66 23.46
CA LYS A 258 -17.52 12.43 22.77
C LYS A 258 -17.33 12.75 21.30
N TRP A 259 -17.76 11.83 20.45
CA TRP A 259 -17.70 12.00 19.01
C TRP A 259 -18.75 13.05 18.62
N GLU A 260 -18.33 14.32 18.69
CA GLU A 260 -19.10 15.42 18.12
C GLU A 260 -18.83 15.34 16.62
N CYS A 261 -19.76 14.72 15.90
CA CYS A 261 -19.79 14.74 14.45
C CYS A 261 -20.08 16.20 14.05
N GLY A 262 -19.08 17.08 14.17
CA GLY A 262 -19.11 18.35 13.48
C GLY A 262 -19.38 18.02 12.04
N GLU A 263 -20.41 18.62 11.46
CA GLU A 263 -20.89 18.37 10.10
C GLU A 263 -19.74 18.56 9.12
N ILE A 264 -18.93 17.51 8.93
CA ILE A 264 -18.09 17.38 7.76
C ILE A 264 -19.12 17.16 6.67
N GLU A 265 -19.58 18.26 6.07
CA GLU A 265 -20.35 18.22 4.84
C GLU A 265 -19.47 17.50 3.81
N VAL A 266 -19.61 16.17 3.76
CA VAL A 266 -19.14 15.36 2.65
C VAL A 266 -20.04 15.77 1.49
N THR A 267 -19.69 16.89 0.87
CA THR A 267 -20.40 17.44 -0.27
C THR A 267 -20.38 16.38 -1.38
N ASN A 268 -21.54 15.75 -1.53
CA ASN A 268 -21.96 14.87 -2.61
C ASN A 268 -21.15 13.56 -2.80
N PRO A 269 -21.53 12.44 -2.15
CA PRO A 269 -20.94 11.12 -2.42
C PRO A 269 -21.23 10.57 -3.83
N ASN A 270 -22.09 11.23 -4.61
CA ASN A 270 -22.57 10.79 -5.92
C ASN A 270 -21.98 11.55 -7.12
N VAL A 271 -20.85 12.25 -6.96
CA VAL A 271 -20.14 12.78 -8.15
C VAL A 271 -19.65 11.60 -8.98
N LYS A 272 -20.36 11.31 -10.10
CA LYS A 272 -19.92 10.40 -11.16
C LYS A 272 -18.44 10.68 -11.43
N GLN A 273 -17.56 9.71 -11.17
CA GLN A 273 -16.10 9.83 -11.36
C GLN A 273 -15.82 10.46 -12.73
N PRO A 274 -15.50 11.76 -12.82
CA PRO A 274 -15.08 12.34 -14.08
C PRO A 274 -13.66 11.84 -14.37
N ASP A 275 -13.27 11.85 -15.65
CA ASP A 275 -11.85 11.86 -16.01
C ASP A 275 -11.16 12.96 -15.19
N LEU A 276 -9.93 12.73 -14.72
CA LEU A 276 -9.22 13.62 -13.78
C LEU A 276 -9.53 15.09 -14.09
N PRO A 277 -10.12 15.86 -13.15
CA PRO A 277 -10.49 17.24 -13.46
C PRO A 277 -9.23 18.00 -13.87
N SER A 278 -9.36 18.86 -14.88
CA SER A 278 -8.37 19.90 -15.16
C SER A 278 -8.31 20.82 -13.94
N GLY A 279 -7.45 20.50 -12.96
CA GLY A 279 -7.45 21.18 -11.67
C GLY A 279 -6.99 20.33 -10.48
N CYS A 280 -7.17 20.88 -9.28
CA CYS A 280 -6.93 20.15 -8.03
C CYS A 280 -7.88 18.95 -7.92
N ALA A 281 -7.33 17.76 -7.65
CA ALA A 281 -8.12 16.53 -7.55
C ALA A 281 -9.24 16.59 -6.50
N TYR A 282 -9.03 17.33 -5.41
CA TYR A 282 -9.96 17.49 -4.28
C TYR A 282 -10.88 18.72 -4.37
N TYR A 283 -10.83 19.48 -5.46
CA TYR A 283 -11.56 20.75 -5.61
C TYR A 283 -13.06 20.64 -5.24
N ASP A 284 -13.75 19.62 -5.75
CA ASP A 284 -15.20 19.44 -5.59
C ASP A 284 -15.64 19.29 -4.12
N ARG A 285 -14.77 18.74 -3.26
CA ARG A 285 -15.04 18.48 -1.83
C ARG A 285 -14.30 19.44 -0.90
N CYS A 286 -13.56 20.40 -1.47
CA CYS A 286 -12.67 21.24 -0.70
C CYS A 286 -13.43 22.42 -0.07
N PRO A 287 -13.51 22.53 1.27
CA PRO A 287 -14.25 23.61 1.92
C PRO A 287 -13.60 24.99 1.73
N VAL A 288 -12.34 25.01 1.31
CA VAL A 288 -11.55 26.24 1.08
C VAL A 288 -11.38 26.59 -0.40
N ALA A 289 -12.03 25.85 -1.31
CA ALA A 289 -11.95 26.10 -2.75
C ALA A 289 -12.59 27.43 -3.19
N GLY A 290 -13.39 28.07 -2.32
CA GLY A 290 -14.24 29.23 -2.61
C GLY A 290 -13.72 30.16 -3.70
N ASN A 291 -14.42 30.22 -4.83
CA ASN A 291 -14.33 31.18 -5.95
C ASN A 291 -12.92 31.61 -6.43
N LYS A 292 -11.85 30.86 -6.12
CA LYS A 292 -10.49 31.19 -6.58
C LYS A 292 -10.17 30.44 -7.87
N ARG A 293 -9.86 31.19 -8.94
CA ARG A 293 -9.41 30.67 -10.26
C ARG A 293 -8.18 29.76 -10.17
N ASP A 294 -7.43 29.83 -9.07
CA ASP A 294 -6.15 29.12 -8.88
C ASP A 294 -6.29 27.58 -8.86
N CYS A 295 -7.43 27.03 -8.41
CA CYS A 295 -7.63 25.58 -8.33
C CYS A 295 -8.00 24.92 -9.67
N SER A 296 -8.04 25.70 -10.77
CA SER A 296 -8.26 25.21 -12.14
C SER A 296 -7.05 24.47 -12.73
N THR A 297 -5.89 24.57 -12.08
CA THR A 297 -4.68 23.78 -12.41
C THR A 297 -4.33 22.84 -11.28
N SER A 298 -3.82 21.64 -11.61
CA SER A 298 -3.37 20.68 -10.61
C SER A 298 -2.16 21.25 -9.85
N PRO A 299 -2.20 21.34 -8.52
CA PRO A 299 -1.05 21.83 -7.74
C PRO A 299 0.10 20.83 -7.83
N SER A 300 1.31 21.33 -8.01
CA SER A 300 2.52 20.53 -7.84
C SER A 300 2.75 20.25 -6.35
N LEU A 301 3.48 19.17 -6.07
CA LEU A 301 3.88 18.83 -4.72
C LEU A 301 5.04 19.75 -4.28
N VAL A 302 4.83 20.55 -3.24
CA VAL A 302 5.80 21.55 -2.76
C VAL A 302 6.19 21.23 -1.32
N GLU A 303 7.48 21.38 -1.01
CA GLU A 303 8.01 21.23 0.35
C GLU A 303 7.66 22.47 1.17
N VAL A 304 6.94 22.31 2.28
CA VAL A 304 6.53 23.41 3.18
C VAL A 304 7.42 23.46 4.41
N GLU A 305 7.83 22.29 4.90
CA GLU A 305 8.81 22.09 5.96
C GLU A 305 9.77 20.97 5.54
N PRO A 306 10.96 20.83 6.14
CA PRO A 306 11.94 19.81 5.74
C PRO A 306 11.32 18.40 5.72
N GLY A 307 11.19 17.83 4.52
CA GLY A 307 10.60 16.52 4.28
C GLY A 307 9.06 16.46 4.29
N HIS A 308 8.35 17.58 4.53
CA HIS A 308 6.89 17.66 4.50
C HIS A 308 6.41 18.37 3.25
N PHE A 309 5.80 17.60 2.36
CA PHE A 309 5.33 18.05 1.07
C PHE A 309 3.80 18.08 0.99
N VAL A 310 3.26 19.09 0.31
CA VAL A 310 1.84 19.23 0.04
C VAL A 310 1.56 19.68 -1.39
N ALA A 311 0.54 19.08 -2.00
CA ALA A 311 -0.01 19.54 -3.27
C ALA A 311 -1.23 20.43 -3.03
N CYS A 312 -1.02 21.69 -2.63
CA CYS A 312 -2.10 22.65 -2.38
C CYS A 312 -1.69 24.11 -2.66
N TRP A 313 -2.42 24.79 -3.54
CA TRP A 313 -2.20 26.21 -3.87
C TRP A 313 -2.24 27.18 -2.70
N ARG A 314 -2.93 26.82 -1.60
CA ARG A 314 -2.97 27.66 -0.40
C ARG A 314 -1.61 27.74 0.30
N GLN A 315 -0.86 26.64 0.30
CA GLN A 315 0.43 26.56 0.97
C GLN A 315 1.55 27.13 0.09
N THR A 316 1.44 26.98 -1.23
CA THR A 316 2.40 27.53 -2.21
C THR A 316 2.51 29.06 -2.17
N LYS A 317 1.51 29.78 -1.61
CA LYS A 317 1.49 31.25 -1.56
C LYS A 317 2.09 31.85 -0.28
N GLN A 318 2.44 31.04 0.72
CA GLN A 318 3.02 31.55 1.97
C GLN A 318 4.52 31.86 1.88
N GLU A 319 5.18 31.52 0.78
CA GLU A 319 6.61 31.78 0.52
C GLU A 319 6.86 33.01 -0.39
N SER A 320 5.85 33.85 -0.64
CA SER A 320 5.96 35.05 -1.49
C SER A 320 5.93 36.35 -0.69
#